data_AF-A0A1F2WHF5-F1
#
_entry.id   AF-A0A1F2WHF5-F1
#
_cell.length_a   1.000
_cell.length_b   1.000
_cell.length_c   1.000
_cell.angle_alpha   90.00
_cell.angle_beta   90.00
_cell.angle_gamma   90.00
#
_symmetry.space_group_name_H-M   'P 1'
#
loop_
_entity.id
_entity.type
_entity.pdbx_description
1 polymer ?
#
loop_
_entity_poly.entity_id
_entity_poly.type
_entity_poly.pdbx_seq_one_letter_code
_entity_poly.pdbx_strand_id
1 'polypeptide(L)'
;MRKADRFRRVFKVSYPFIALLCLAWVILRSGRKPSRLRYPCQQAALANSTWLLAGFGTGLFHFAWRNHGRWRKVLPAIGTTAVCLPLIFGGTSPSRASVFDIASAAERASSLQPAAWGGIDSDGNHDVFLVTNTPGPEGMRHAAVDSLIRLLGEGGVAFYQSAADYPGAGAGGLIAPSDVVLLKVNAAWDQRGMTNTDIIRGLISAILAHPDGFTGEVVLVENCEGGPDYTHALNNAENPSQSFQSVVASFGDPSRVSTSSWWSFTDNMVYEYDGGDFRQGYVVLGDNVSYPKFTTGRGTNISLRKGIWTGSGYDKERLKLINVPVLKSHNAMGATACVKNYMGVQSTHLSNNVHLDLMAGGFMGRMMNETIYPSLNILDAIWISPSHPDGPAGPYSKAVRTNILLAGIDPVALDWYAAKHVLYPVSGYGRHDPDTPYRENTNPYHDGTNSTGYPYNAFRMMLDSTASVLAQGGHEVTMDPARMTVHLRDLREGLYWSGGHCVTGVKDAGSSWNFAEGTTREGFDE
;
A
#
# COMPACT_ATOMS: atom_id res chain seq x y z
N MET A 1 8.09 41.50 4.62
CA MET A 1 7.19 42.23 3.68
C MET A 1 7.74 42.39 2.25
N ARG A 2 9.01 42.77 1.99
CA ARG A 2 9.51 43.05 0.61
C ARG A 2 9.55 41.88 -0.38
N LYS A 3 9.62 40.61 0.05
CA LYS A 3 9.63 39.43 -0.87
C LYS A 3 8.25 39.09 -1.45
N ALA A 4 7.19 39.25 -0.67
CA ALA A 4 5.80 38.95 -1.08
C ALA A 4 5.29 39.92 -2.16
N ASP A 5 5.67 41.20 -2.07
CA ASP A 5 5.32 42.22 -3.07
C ASP A 5 6.07 42.03 -4.40
N ARG A 6 7.32 41.55 -4.34
CA ARG A 6 8.11 41.22 -5.54
C ARG A 6 7.48 40.02 -6.27
N PHE A 7 7.04 39.00 -5.53
CA PHE A 7 6.38 37.82 -6.09
C PHE A 7 5.02 38.17 -6.72
N ARG A 8 4.19 38.98 -6.05
CA ARG A 8 2.92 39.49 -6.60
C ARG A 8 3.12 40.32 -7.88
N ARG A 9 4.18 41.11 -7.95
CA ARG A 9 4.46 41.96 -9.12
C ARG A 9 4.96 41.14 -10.32
N VAL A 10 5.80 40.14 -10.08
CA VAL A 10 6.21 39.17 -11.12
C VAL A 10 5.00 38.38 -11.61
N PHE A 11 4.19 37.82 -10.70
CA PHE A 11 3.01 37.02 -11.05
C PHE A 11 1.99 37.79 -11.89
N LYS A 12 1.73 39.07 -11.58
CA LYS A 12 0.81 39.93 -12.37
C LYS A 12 1.29 40.18 -13.80
N VAL A 13 2.60 40.18 -14.04
CA VAL A 13 3.18 40.45 -15.37
C VAL A 13 3.36 39.17 -16.18
N SER A 14 3.67 38.04 -15.54
CA SER A 14 3.88 36.76 -16.21
C SER A 14 2.59 35.96 -16.46
N TYR A 15 1.55 36.15 -15.66
CA TYR A 15 0.29 35.40 -15.80
C TYR A 15 -0.41 35.61 -17.16
N PRO A 16 -0.50 36.83 -17.74
CA PRO A 16 -1.08 37.01 -19.08
C PRO A 16 -0.32 36.25 -20.18
N PHE A 17 1.00 36.16 -20.06
CA PHE A 17 1.84 35.42 -21.01
C PHE A 17 1.61 33.91 -20.89
N ILE A 18 1.51 33.41 -19.66
CA ILE A 18 1.18 32.01 -19.37
C ILE A 18 -0.22 31.67 -19.91
N ALA A 19 -1.22 32.52 -19.65
CA ALA A 19 -2.58 32.32 -20.14
C ALA A 19 -2.64 32.27 -21.68
N LEU A 20 -1.81 33.08 -22.37
CA LEU A 20 -1.73 33.10 -23.83
C LEU A 20 -1.06 31.84 -24.38
N LEU A 21 0.01 31.35 -23.73
CA LEU A 21 0.63 30.07 -24.05
C LEU A 21 -0.33 28.90 -23.83
N CYS A 22 -1.12 28.93 -22.75
CA CYS A 22 -2.15 27.93 -22.48
C CYS A 22 -3.25 27.95 -23.55
N LEU A 23 -3.70 29.12 -23.99
CA LEU A 23 -4.69 29.23 -25.07
C LEU A 23 -4.14 28.69 -26.41
N ALA A 24 -2.90 29.06 -26.76
CA ALA A 24 -2.22 28.55 -27.94
C ALA A 24 -2.06 27.02 -27.87
N TRP A 25 -1.72 26.48 -26.71
CA TRP A 25 -1.62 25.04 -26.48
C TRP A 25 -2.95 24.33 -26.67
N VAL A 26 -4.06 24.91 -26.19
CA VAL A 26 -5.41 24.35 -26.39
C VAL A 26 -5.75 24.29 -27.88
N ILE A 27 -5.54 25.40 -28.60
CA ILE A 27 -5.86 25.51 -30.04
C ILE A 27 -5.03 24.51 -30.85
N LEU A 28 -3.70 24.49 -30.63
CA LEU A 28 -2.78 23.66 -31.39
C LEU A 28 -3.00 22.16 -31.16
N ARG A 29 -3.28 21.74 -29.92
CA ARG A 29 -3.40 20.32 -29.58
C ARG A 29 -4.81 19.76 -29.78
N SER A 30 -5.84 20.58 -29.60
CA SER A 30 -7.21 20.14 -29.88
C SER A 30 -7.48 20.08 -31.39
N GLY A 31 -6.91 21.00 -32.18
CA GLY A 31 -7.05 21.03 -33.64
C GLY A 31 -8.53 20.96 -34.06
N ARG A 32 -8.84 20.11 -35.06
CA ARG A 32 -10.22 19.88 -35.54
C ARG A 32 -10.96 18.74 -34.81
N LYS A 33 -10.41 18.17 -33.73
CA LYS A 33 -11.02 17.04 -33.00
C LYS A 33 -11.47 17.49 -31.59
N PRO A 34 -12.74 17.87 -31.39
CA PRO A 34 -13.24 18.39 -30.11
C PRO A 34 -13.09 17.43 -28.93
N SER A 35 -13.06 16.13 -29.17
CA SER A 35 -12.88 15.11 -28.11
C SER A 35 -11.56 15.24 -27.35
N ARG A 36 -10.53 15.85 -27.95
CA ARG A 36 -9.22 16.07 -27.32
C ARG A 36 -9.24 17.08 -26.18
N LEU A 37 -10.28 17.92 -26.10
CA LEU A 37 -10.47 18.83 -24.98
C LEU A 37 -10.66 18.07 -23.66
N ARG A 38 -11.08 16.80 -23.68
CA ARG A 38 -11.24 15.98 -22.46
C ARG A 38 -9.91 15.55 -21.81
N TYR A 39 -8.77 15.77 -22.46
CA TYR A 39 -7.48 15.39 -21.89
C TYR A 39 -7.11 16.31 -20.70
N PRO A 40 -6.51 15.77 -19.62
CA PRO A 40 -6.21 16.54 -18.41
C PRO A 40 -5.36 17.80 -18.67
N CYS A 41 -4.37 17.71 -19.56
CA CYS A 41 -3.51 18.84 -19.92
C CYS A 41 -4.25 19.90 -20.76
N GLN A 42 -5.28 19.52 -21.51
CA GLN A 42 -6.14 20.45 -22.26
C GLN A 42 -7.14 21.14 -21.33
N GLN A 43 -7.70 20.42 -20.35
CA GLN A 43 -8.58 20.98 -19.31
C GLN A 43 -7.84 22.00 -18.45
N ALA A 44 -6.62 21.68 -18.01
CA ALA A 44 -5.79 22.61 -17.23
C ALA A 44 -5.40 23.86 -18.03
N ALA A 45 -5.01 23.71 -19.30
CA ALA A 45 -4.69 24.85 -20.16
C ALA A 45 -5.93 25.69 -20.51
N LEU A 46 -7.10 25.06 -20.64
CA LEU A 46 -8.37 25.77 -20.86
C LEU A 46 -8.74 26.61 -19.63
N ALA A 47 -8.67 26.05 -18.43
CA ALA A 47 -8.94 26.76 -17.18
C ALA A 47 -8.07 28.02 -17.02
N ASN A 48 -6.78 27.93 -17.35
CA ASN A 48 -5.84 29.04 -17.25
C ASN A 48 -5.96 30.09 -18.39
N SER A 49 -6.71 29.79 -19.47
CA SER A 49 -6.97 30.73 -20.59
C SER A 49 -8.33 31.43 -20.52
N THR A 50 -9.23 31.00 -19.62
CA THR A 50 -10.59 31.56 -19.43
C THR A 50 -10.60 33.07 -19.19
N TRP A 51 -9.62 33.61 -18.46
CA TRP A 51 -9.53 35.04 -18.15
C TRP A 51 -9.23 35.90 -19.39
N LEU A 52 -8.43 35.39 -20.34
CA LEU A 52 -8.19 36.07 -21.62
C LEU A 52 -9.42 36.07 -22.51
N LEU A 53 -10.18 34.96 -22.53
CA LEU A 53 -11.42 34.86 -23.28
C LEU A 53 -12.50 35.78 -22.72
N ALA A 54 -12.58 35.92 -21.39
CA ALA A 54 -13.45 36.89 -20.72
C ALA A 54 -13.02 38.34 -21.03
N GLY A 55 -11.72 38.65 -20.99
CA GLY A 55 -11.18 39.96 -21.36
C GLY A 55 -11.45 40.34 -22.83
N PHE A 56 -11.25 39.42 -23.77
CA PHE A 56 -11.59 39.63 -25.17
C PHE A 56 -13.10 39.80 -25.40
N GLY A 57 -13.92 38.99 -24.71
CA GLY A 57 -15.38 39.07 -24.79
C GLY A 57 -15.92 40.42 -24.31
N THR A 58 -15.40 40.95 -23.20
CA THR A 58 -15.77 42.28 -22.69
C THR A 58 -15.32 43.41 -23.62
N GLY A 59 -14.14 43.31 -24.25
CA GLY A 59 -13.67 44.27 -25.25
C GLY A 59 -14.51 44.28 -26.53
N LEU A 60 -14.88 43.11 -27.05
CA LEU A 60 -15.77 42.96 -28.20
C LEU A 60 -17.18 43.49 -27.90
N PHE A 61 -17.71 43.21 -26.70
CA PHE A 61 -19.00 43.73 -26.25
C PHE A 61 -19.00 45.27 -26.19
N HIS A 62 -17.96 45.87 -25.60
CA HIS A 62 -17.81 47.32 -25.52
C HIS A 62 -17.65 47.99 -26.90
N PHE A 63 -16.91 47.36 -27.82
CA PHE A 63 -16.78 47.84 -29.21
C PHE A 63 -18.08 47.72 -30.01
N ALA A 64 -18.82 46.62 -29.86
CA ALA A 64 -20.11 46.41 -30.51
C ALA A 64 -21.19 47.34 -29.96
N TRP A 65 -21.17 47.62 -28.65
CA TRP A 65 -22.04 48.59 -27.99
C TRP A 65 -21.82 50.01 -28.55
N ARG A 66 -20.57 50.45 -28.70
CA ARG A 66 -20.27 51.80 -29.25
C ARG A 66 -20.72 52.00 -30.71
N ASN A 67 -20.88 50.93 -31.50
CA ASN A 67 -21.21 50.96 -32.93
C ASN A 67 -22.66 50.47 -33.23
N HIS A 68 -23.63 50.96 -32.44
CA HIS A 68 -25.04 50.55 -32.35
C HIS A 68 -25.83 50.32 -33.66
N GLY A 69 -25.40 50.85 -34.81
CA GLY A 69 -26.16 50.82 -36.07
C GLY A 69 -26.09 49.50 -36.86
N ARG A 70 -24.93 48.83 -36.94
CA ARG A 70 -24.72 47.65 -37.83
C ARG A 70 -24.82 46.28 -37.15
N TRP A 71 -24.66 46.22 -35.83
CA TRP A 71 -24.48 44.95 -35.10
C TRP A 71 -25.62 44.59 -34.14
N ARG A 72 -26.76 45.30 -34.21
CA ARG A 72 -27.93 45.14 -33.31
C ARG A 72 -28.47 43.70 -33.24
N LYS A 73 -28.29 42.88 -34.28
CA LYS A 73 -28.75 41.48 -34.33
C LYS A 73 -27.77 40.48 -33.71
N VAL A 74 -26.51 40.86 -33.47
CA VAL A 74 -25.44 39.97 -32.96
C VAL A 74 -25.12 40.23 -31.48
N LEU A 75 -25.49 41.42 -30.98
CA LEU A 75 -25.38 41.84 -29.58
C LEU A 75 -25.97 40.85 -28.55
N PRO A 76 -27.15 40.22 -28.80
CA PRO A 76 -27.67 39.21 -27.89
C PRO A 76 -26.77 37.97 -27.85
N ALA A 77 -26.33 37.46 -29.02
CA ALA A 77 -25.51 36.25 -29.10
C ALA A 77 -24.13 36.42 -28.44
N ILE A 78 -23.49 37.58 -28.60
CA ILE A 78 -22.18 37.87 -27.99
C ILE A 78 -22.32 38.12 -26.48
N GLY A 79 -23.38 38.82 -26.06
CA GLY A 79 -23.69 39.03 -24.64
C GLY A 79 -23.98 37.72 -23.91
N THR A 80 -24.78 36.83 -24.50
CA THR A 80 -25.05 35.50 -23.95
C THR A 80 -23.79 34.64 -23.91
N THR A 81 -22.91 34.73 -24.91
CA THR A 81 -21.63 33.98 -24.89
C THR A 81 -20.66 34.53 -23.83
N ALA A 82 -20.58 35.85 -23.64
CA ALA A 82 -19.71 36.50 -22.66
C ALA A 82 -20.22 36.39 -21.20
N VAL A 83 -21.53 36.24 -20.99
CA VAL A 83 -22.15 36.03 -19.67
C VAL A 83 -22.28 34.54 -19.35
N CYS A 84 -22.59 33.69 -20.33
CA CYS A 84 -22.74 32.26 -20.10
C CYS A 84 -21.40 31.52 -20.06
N LEU A 85 -20.31 31.94 -20.72
CA LEU A 85 -19.01 31.25 -20.53
C LEU A 85 -18.52 31.31 -19.07
N PRO A 86 -18.55 32.46 -18.38
CA PRO A 86 -18.24 32.53 -16.96
C PRO A 86 -19.28 31.86 -16.04
N LEU A 87 -20.50 31.56 -16.50
CA LEU A 87 -21.49 30.83 -15.69
C LEU A 87 -21.46 29.31 -15.93
N ILE A 88 -21.11 28.89 -17.15
CA ILE A 88 -20.90 27.49 -17.53
C ILE A 88 -19.54 27.00 -17.01
N PHE A 89 -18.52 27.87 -16.95
CA PHE A 89 -17.18 27.55 -16.42
C PHE A 89 -16.81 28.24 -15.09
N GLY A 90 -17.58 29.22 -14.61
CA GLY A 90 -17.37 29.90 -13.33
C GLY A 90 -18.56 29.79 -12.36
N GLY A 91 -19.56 28.95 -12.69
CA GLY A 91 -20.50 28.40 -11.71
C GLY A 91 -19.84 27.36 -10.79
N THR A 92 -18.68 26.85 -11.16
CA THR A 92 -17.71 26.40 -10.16
C THR A 92 -16.94 27.65 -9.72
N SER A 93 -17.42 28.30 -8.64
CA SER A 93 -16.44 28.60 -7.60
C SER A 93 -15.58 27.34 -7.47
N PRO A 94 -14.26 27.41 -7.30
CA PRO A 94 -13.65 26.30 -6.60
C PRO A 94 -14.46 26.22 -5.31
N SER A 95 -15.40 25.28 -5.24
CA SER A 95 -15.64 24.57 -4.01
C SER A 95 -14.25 24.39 -3.47
N ARG A 96 -14.05 24.73 -2.19
CA ARG A 96 -12.84 24.30 -1.49
C ARG A 96 -12.72 22.80 -1.77
N ALA A 97 -12.06 22.42 -2.86
CA ALA A 97 -11.41 21.15 -3.00
C ALA A 97 -10.46 21.26 -1.82
N SER A 98 -10.84 20.59 -0.73
CA SER A 98 -10.08 20.60 0.50
C SER A 98 -8.70 20.15 0.08
N VAL A 99 -7.79 21.12 -0.05
CA VAL A 99 -6.39 20.81 -0.31
C VAL A 99 -6.01 19.97 0.89
N PHE A 100 -5.76 18.68 0.66
CA PHE A 100 -5.40 17.77 1.73
C PHE A 100 -4.28 18.41 2.55
N ASP A 101 -4.60 18.71 3.81
CA ASP A 101 -3.68 19.40 4.70
C ASP A 101 -2.74 18.37 5.31
N ILE A 102 -1.59 18.22 4.67
CA ILE A 102 -0.52 17.32 5.09
C ILE A 102 0.01 17.66 6.48
N ALA A 103 -0.01 18.94 6.89
CA ALA A 103 0.48 19.34 8.21
C ALA A 103 -0.45 18.85 9.31
N SER A 104 -1.77 19.04 9.14
CA SER A 104 -2.77 18.49 10.05
C SER A 104 -2.73 16.96 10.09
N ALA A 105 -2.49 16.30 8.96
CA ALA A 105 -2.34 14.84 8.92
C ALA A 105 -1.06 14.36 9.66
N ALA A 106 0.04 15.09 9.53
CA ALA A 106 1.28 14.79 10.24
C ALA A 106 1.13 14.99 11.75
N GLU A 107 0.40 16.02 12.19
CA GLU A 107 0.05 16.23 13.60
C GLU A 107 -0.75 15.04 14.15
N ARG A 108 -1.84 14.65 13.46
CA ARG A 108 -2.64 13.47 13.85
C ARG A 108 -1.82 12.17 13.87
N ALA A 109 -0.90 12.00 12.93
CA ALA A 109 -0.01 10.85 12.89
C ALA A 109 0.97 10.84 14.09
N SER A 110 1.52 12.00 14.45
CA SER A 110 2.45 12.12 15.59
C SER A 110 1.78 11.91 16.95
N SER A 111 0.49 12.22 17.06
CA SER A 111 -0.31 12.03 18.28
C SER A 111 -1.11 10.72 18.28
N LEU A 112 -0.97 9.88 17.24
CA LEU A 112 -1.76 8.67 17.10
C LEU A 112 -1.42 7.69 18.23
N GLN A 113 -2.45 7.20 18.92
CA GLN A 113 -2.33 6.15 19.94
C GLN A 113 -3.26 5.01 19.53
N PRO A 114 -2.76 3.99 18.83
CA PRO A 114 -3.57 2.85 18.42
C PRO A 114 -4.18 2.14 19.62
N ALA A 115 -5.45 1.77 19.52
CA ALA A 115 -6.16 1.11 20.60
C ALA A 115 -5.76 -0.36 20.70
N ALA A 116 -5.53 -0.85 21.91
CA ALA A 116 -5.35 -2.28 22.22
C ALA A 116 -6.53 -2.76 23.08
N TRP A 117 -6.97 -4.00 22.90
CA TRP A 117 -8.07 -4.59 23.67
C TRP A 117 -8.04 -6.13 23.61
N GLY A 118 -8.77 -6.77 24.51
CA GLY A 118 -9.11 -8.19 24.43
C GLY A 118 -10.56 -8.38 24.03
N GLY A 119 -10.81 -9.12 22.96
CA GLY A 119 -12.16 -9.43 22.48
C GLY A 119 -12.85 -10.41 23.42
N ILE A 120 -14.11 -10.14 23.77
CA ILE A 120 -14.90 -10.99 24.69
C ILE A 120 -15.17 -12.40 24.11
N ASP A 121 -15.18 -12.51 22.78
CA ASP A 121 -15.43 -13.74 22.02
C ASP A 121 -14.18 -14.15 21.22
N SER A 122 -12.99 -13.66 21.61
CA SER A 122 -11.72 -13.96 20.94
C SER A 122 -11.30 -15.40 21.22
N ASP A 123 -10.90 -16.10 20.15
CA ASP A 123 -10.36 -17.45 20.15
C ASP A 123 -8.85 -17.49 19.78
N GLY A 124 -8.23 -16.31 19.63
CA GLY A 124 -6.84 -16.14 19.19
C GLY A 124 -6.63 -16.20 17.67
N ASN A 125 -7.62 -16.62 16.88
CA ASN A 125 -7.44 -16.81 15.42
C ASN A 125 -7.50 -15.49 14.63
N HIS A 126 -8.06 -14.44 15.24
CA HIS A 126 -8.29 -13.14 14.60
C HIS A 126 -7.46 -12.03 15.26
N ASP A 127 -6.40 -12.40 15.95
CA ASP A 127 -5.58 -11.49 16.71
C ASP A 127 -4.74 -10.57 15.81
N VAL A 128 -4.63 -9.31 16.23
CA VAL A 128 -3.85 -8.27 15.56
C VAL A 128 -2.69 -7.90 16.46
N PHE A 129 -1.48 -7.93 15.90
CA PHE A 129 -0.24 -7.67 16.60
C PHE A 129 0.36 -6.35 16.13
N LEU A 130 0.49 -5.38 17.03
CA LEU A 130 1.02 -4.05 16.73
C LEU A 130 2.37 -3.82 17.42
N VAL A 131 3.32 -3.30 16.65
CA VAL A 131 4.53 -2.68 17.19
C VAL A 131 4.51 -1.19 16.83
N THR A 132 4.61 -0.33 17.85
CA THR A 132 4.61 1.13 17.68
C THR A 132 5.98 1.73 17.98
N ASN A 133 6.19 2.96 17.51
CA ASN A 133 7.45 3.70 17.65
C ASN A 133 8.64 2.96 17.03
N THR A 134 8.39 2.32 15.89
CA THR A 134 9.40 1.64 15.08
C THR A 134 10.60 2.57 14.78
N PRO A 135 11.84 2.18 15.17
CA PRO A 135 13.04 2.91 14.79
C PRO A 135 13.35 2.68 13.30
N GLY A 136 14.36 3.39 12.79
CA GLY A 136 14.97 3.05 11.50
C GLY A 136 15.71 1.70 11.56
N PRO A 137 16.17 1.17 10.41
CA PRO A 137 16.91 -0.09 10.37
C PRO A 137 18.29 0.02 11.04
N GLU A 138 18.77 -1.09 11.61
CA GLU A 138 20.11 -1.23 12.17
C GLU A 138 20.85 -2.37 11.46
N GLY A 139 21.72 -2.01 10.50
CA GLY A 139 22.41 -2.97 9.66
C GLY A 139 21.42 -3.85 8.87
N MET A 140 21.54 -5.17 9.01
CA MET A 140 20.69 -6.15 8.32
C MET A 140 19.37 -6.44 9.06
N ARG A 141 19.28 -6.12 10.36
CA ARG A 141 18.10 -6.39 11.18
C ARG A 141 17.21 -5.15 11.29
N HIS A 142 15.98 -5.37 11.74
CA HIS A 142 15.01 -4.31 11.99
C HIS A 142 14.31 -4.57 13.32
N ALA A 143 14.55 -3.74 14.33
CA ALA A 143 14.07 -3.97 15.70
C ALA A 143 12.54 -4.15 15.78
N ALA A 144 11.77 -3.45 14.93
CA ALA A 144 10.32 -3.64 14.86
C ALA A 144 9.92 -5.03 14.32
N VAL A 145 10.65 -5.58 13.35
CA VAL A 145 10.38 -6.93 12.82
C VAL A 145 10.70 -7.97 13.90
N ASP A 146 11.85 -7.83 14.56
CA ASP A 146 12.26 -8.73 15.65
C ASP A 146 11.27 -8.70 16.81
N SER A 147 10.77 -7.50 17.16
CA SER A 147 9.77 -7.32 18.21
C SER A 147 8.39 -7.83 17.84
N LEU A 148 8.02 -7.72 16.57
CA LEU A 148 6.76 -8.24 16.04
C LEU A 148 6.77 -9.77 16.06
N ILE A 149 7.87 -10.42 15.63
CA ILE A 149 8.03 -11.88 15.67
C ILE A 149 7.91 -12.42 17.10
N ARG A 150 8.54 -11.75 18.07
CA ARG A 150 8.40 -12.11 19.48
C ARG A 150 6.98 -11.90 20.00
N LEU A 151 6.35 -10.78 19.65
CA LEU A 151 4.96 -10.49 20.06
C LEU A 151 3.96 -11.51 19.50
N LEU A 152 4.15 -11.92 18.23
CA LEU A 152 3.39 -13.01 17.61
C LEU A 152 3.52 -14.30 18.43
N GLY A 153 4.74 -14.70 18.79
CA GLY A 153 4.99 -15.89 19.61
C GLY A 153 4.35 -15.83 21.00
N GLU A 154 4.42 -14.68 21.67
CA GLU A 154 3.78 -14.45 22.98
C GLU A 154 2.25 -14.54 22.91
N GLY A 155 1.65 -14.15 21.79
CA GLY A 155 0.21 -14.34 21.52
C GLY A 155 -0.15 -15.66 20.86
N GLY A 156 0.74 -16.66 20.87
CA GLY A 156 0.45 -18.02 20.40
C GLY A 156 0.65 -18.28 18.91
N VAL A 157 1.12 -17.30 18.14
CA VAL A 157 1.45 -17.43 16.71
C VAL A 157 2.96 -17.51 16.55
N ALA A 158 3.55 -18.70 16.74
CA ALA A 158 4.99 -18.88 16.56
C ALA A 158 5.40 -18.64 15.10
N PHE A 159 6.41 -17.79 14.86
CA PHE A 159 6.94 -17.51 13.54
C PHE A 159 7.83 -18.66 13.03
N TYR A 160 8.69 -19.19 13.90
CA TYR A 160 9.61 -20.28 13.58
C TYR A 160 9.04 -21.62 14.04
N GLN A 161 8.96 -22.59 13.13
CA GLN A 161 8.64 -23.97 13.46
C GLN A 161 9.90 -24.63 14.05
N SER A 162 10.01 -24.62 15.37
CA SER A 162 11.19 -25.09 16.08
C SER A 162 10.85 -25.51 17.51
N ALA A 163 11.62 -26.46 18.04
CA ALA A 163 11.58 -26.83 19.46
C ALA A 163 12.59 -26.04 20.31
N ALA A 164 13.38 -25.15 19.71
CA ALA A 164 14.36 -24.34 20.41
C ALA A 164 13.68 -23.32 21.34
N ASP A 165 14.33 -23.05 22.47
CA ASP A 165 14.00 -21.90 23.32
C ASP A 165 14.54 -20.62 22.65
N TYR A 166 13.74 -20.08 21.72
CA TYR A 166 14.10 -18.93 20.92
C TYR A 166 12.88 -18.00 20.73
N PRO A 167 13.04 -16.67 20.78
CA PRO A 167 11.91 -15.75 20.62
C PRO A 167 11.15 -15.96 19.32
N GLY A 168 9.84 -16.22 19.42
CA GLY A 168 8.97 -16.51 18.28
C GLY A 168 9.08 -17.95 17.76
N ALA A 169 9.77 -18.86 18.44
CA ALA A 169 9.80 -20.29 18.12
C ALA A 169 8.68 -21.06 18.81
N GLY A 170 8.18 -22.09 18.13
CA GLY A 170 7.23 -23.06 18.68
C GLY A 170 7.06 -24.25 17.74
N ALA A 171 6.65 -25.40 18.29
CA ALA A 171 6.59 -26.66 17.53
C ALA A 171 5.64 -26.60 16.32
N GLY A 172 4.60 -25.77 16.39
CA GLY A 172 3.65 -25.52 15.31
C GLY A 172 3.87 -24.18 14.59
N GLY A 173 5.08 -23.63 14.62
CA GLY A 173 5.37 -22.33 14.00
C GLY A 173 5.16 -22.30 12.49
N LEU A 174 5.06 -21.09 11.94
CA LEU A 174 4.63 -20.86 10.56
C LEU A 174 5.69 -21.28 9.51
N ILE A 175 6.97 -21.15 9.83
CA ILE A 175 8.08 -21.37 8.89
C ILE A 175 9.01 -22.45 9.42
N ALA A 176 9.14 -23.54 8.69
CA ALA A 176 10.14 -24.57 8.91
C ALA A 176 11.50 -24.19 8.28
N PRO A 177 12.62 -24.77 8.76
CA PRO A 177 13.96 -24.41 8.28
C PRO A 177 14.20 -24.71 6.79
N SER A 178 13.41 -25.59 6.16
CA SER A 178 13.55 -25.99 4.75
C SER A 178 12.49 -25.37 3.82
N ASP A 179 11.66 -24.47 4.33
CA ASP A 179 10.55 -23.85 3.59
C ASP A 179 11.01 -22.94 2.46
N VAL A 180 10.16 -22.83 1.43
CA VAL A 180 10.24 -21.78 0.43
C VAL A 180 9.30 -20.67 0.85
N VAL A 181 9.86 -19.54 1.26
CA VAL A 181 9.08 -18.40 1.78
C VAL A 181 8.96 -17.33 0.71
N LEU A 182 7.75 -17.14 0.21
CA LEU A 182 7.40 -16.06 -0.70
C LEU A 182 7.04 -14.81 0.11
N LEU A 183 7.76 -13.71 -0.13
CA LEU A 183 7.43 -12.39 0.40
C LEU A 183 6.70 -11.60 -0.68
N LYS A 184 5.37 -11.55 -0.57
CA LYS A 184 4.53 -10.82 -1.51
C LYS A 184 4.44 -9.36 -1.08
N VAL A 185 5.04 -8.47 -1.84
CA VAL A 185 5.13 -7.03 -1.50
C VAL A 185 4.09 -6.20 -2.26
N ASN A 186 4.06 -4.88 -2.02
CA ASN A 186 3.48 -3.92 -2.95
C ASN A 186 4.63 -3.21 -3.67
N ALA A 187 4.77 -3.43 -4.99
CA ALA A 187 5.85 -2.85 -5.81
C ALA A 187 5.34 -2.10 -7.06
N ALA A 188 4.03 -1.91 -7.19
CA ALA A 188 3.40 -1.24 -8.33
C ALA A 188 3.72 0.26 -8.41
N TRP A 189 3.95 0.90 -7.26
CA TRP A 189 4.21 2.34 -7.15
C TRP A 189 5.56 2.59 -6.49
N ASP A 190 6.15 3.76 -6.71
CA ASP A 190 7.40 4.19 -6.09
C ASP A 190 7.13 4.89 -4.73
N GLN A 191 8.19 5.41 -4.10
CA GLN A 191 8.10 6.26 -2.89
C GLN A 191 7.31 5.58 -1.77
N ARG A 192 6.35 6.25 -1.10
CA ARG A 192 5.53 5.65 -0.02
C ARG A 192 4.28 4.95 -0.57
N GLY A 193 4.26 4.66 -1.87
CA GLY A 193 3.29 3.81 -2.54
C GLY A 193 3.67 2.33 -2.52
N MET A 194 4.90 1.96 -2.16
CA MET A 194 5.37 0.56 -2.06
C MET A 194 5.60 0.14 -0.61
N THR A 195 5.76 -1.17 -0.37
CA THR A 195 6.20 -1.71 0.92
C THR A 195 7.58 -1.19 1.32
N ASN A 196 7.77 -0.91 2.61
CA ASN A 196 9.05 -0.45 3.14
C ASN A 196 10.17 -1.49 2.93
N THR A 197 11.22 -1.11 2.19
CA THR A 197 12.33 -2.01 1.86
C THR A 197 13.24 -2.31 3.07
N ASP A 198 13.22 -1.47 4.12
CA ASP A 198 13.90 -1.72 5.38
C ASP A 198 13.24 -2.87 6.17
N ILE A 199 11.91 -2.94 6.12
CA ILE A 199 11.15 -4.07 6.69
C ILE A 199 11.44 -5.35 5.93
N ILE A 200 11.50 -5.30 4.60
CA ILE A 200 11.85 -6.47 3.79
C ILE A 200 13.27 -6.96 4.10
N ARG A 201 14.25 -6.07 4.24
CA ARG A 201 15.60 -6.46 4.68
C ARG A 201 15.55 -7.16 6.05
N GLY A 202 14.88 -6.56 7.03
CA GLY A 202 14.75 -7.12 8.37
C GLY A 202 14.08 -8.49 8.38
N LEU A 203 13.02 -8.66 7.59
CA LEU A 203 12.26 -9.91 7.48
C LEU A 203 13.07 -11.03 6.82
N ILE A 204 13.78 -10.74 5.72
CA ILE A 204 14.69 -11.72 5.09
C ILE A 204 15.75 -12.15 6.11
N SER A 205 16.38 -11.19 6.79
CA SER A 205 17.38 -11.50 7.83
C SER A 205 16.81 -12.38 8.95
N ALA A 206 15.60 -12.09 9.42
CA ALA A 206 14.93 -12.87 10.46
C ALA A 206 14.63 -14.31 10.00
N ILE A 207 14.17 -14.52 8.76
CA ILE A 207 13.94 -15.85 8.20
C ILE A 207 15.25 -16.64 8.05
N LEU A 208 16.29 -16.00 7.50
CA LEU A 208 17.60 -16.65 7.34
C LEU A 208 18.25 -17.03 8.68
N ALA A 209 17.90 -16.32 9.75
CA ALA A 209 18.33 -16.57 11.13
C ALA A 209 17.44 -17.57 11.89
N HIS A 210 16.63 -18.39 11.19
CA HIS A 210 15.85 -19.47 11.81
C HIS A 210 16.69 -20.25 12.83
N PRO A 211 16.19 -20.51 14.06
CA PRO A 211 16.98 -21.09 15.16
C PRO A 211 17.58 -22.47 14.83
N ASP A 212 16.88 -23.29 14.04
CA ASP A 212 17.38 -24.59 13.56
C ASP A 212 18.29 -24.52 12.30
N GLY A 213 18.62 -23.31 11.83
CA GLY A 213 19.39 -23.08 10.61
C GLY A 213 18.53 -23.15 9.34
N PHE A 214 18.38 -22.03 8.64
CA PHE A 214 17.55 -21.96 7.44
C PHE A 214 18.26 -22.48 6.18
N THR A 215 17.74 -23.58 5.60
CA THR A 215 18.23 -24.25 4.39
C THR A 215 17.34 -24.00 3.16
N GLY A 216 16.12 -23.50 3.40
CA GLY A 216 15.16 -23.09 2.39
C GLY A 216 15.60 -21.87 1.58
N GLU A 217 14.65 -21.22 0.92
CA GLU A 217 14.89 -19.99 0.16
C GLU A 217 13.80 -18.95 0.43
N VAL A 218 14.16 -17.67 0.26
CA VAL A 218 13.26 -16.53 0.36
C VAL A 218 13.14 -15.88 -1.02
N VAL A 219 11.92 -15.67 -1.50
CA VAL A 219 11.68 -15.08 -2.82
C VAL A 219 10.75 -13.89 -2.68
N LEU A 220 11.23 -12.72 -3.08
CA LEU A 220 10.39 -11.54 -3.20
C LEU A 220 9.54 -11.66 -4.46
N VAL A 221 8.22 -11.58 -4.32
CA VAL A 221 7.29 -11.82 -5.43
C VAL A 221 6.25 -10.71 -5.54
N GLU A 222 5.91 -10.35 -6.79
CA GLU A 222 4.91 -9.33 -7.11
C GLU A 222 4.69 -9.25 -8.62
N ASN A 223 3.48 -8.88 -9.05
CA ASN A 223 3.16 -8.62 -10.46
C ASN A 223 3.54 -7.21 -10.95
N CYS A 224 4.02 -6.32 -10.07
CA CYS A 224 4.57 -4.98 -10.34
C CYS A 224 3.72 -3.99 -11.16
N GLU A 225 2.58 -4.38 -11.73
CA GLU A 225 1.64 -3.58 -12.55
C GLU A 225 2.30 -2.67 -13.61
N GLY A 226 3.35 -3.14 -14.29
CA GLY A 226 4.08 -2.35 -15.29
C GLY A 226 5.20 -1.48 -14.73
N GLY A 227 5.48 -1.58 -13.44
CA GLY A 227 6.63 -0.97 -12.78
C GLY A 227 7.97 -1.58 -13.23
N PRO A 228 9.09 -0.98 -12.82
CA PRO A 228 10.44 -1.34 -13.25
C PRO A 228 11.01 -2.58 -12.52
N ASP A 229 10.21 -3.62 -12.30
CA ASP A 229 10.64 -4.92 -11.73
C ASP A 229 11.62 -4.79 -10.56
N TYR A 230 11.20 -4.14 -9.47
CA TYR A 230 11.99 -3.94 -8.23
C TYR A 230 13.15 -2.94 -8.28
N THR A 231 13.32 -2.20 -9.37
CA THR A 231 14.43 -1.24 -9.56
C THR A 231 14.02 0.24 -9.47
N HIS A 232 12.94 0.55 -8.75
CA HIS A 232 12.49 1.93 -8.51
C HIS A 232 13.64 2.81 -7.99
N ALA A 233 13.74 4.04 -8.52
CA ALA A 233 14.77 4.99 -8.11
C ALA A 233 14.49 5.65 -6.76
N LEU A 234 13.20 5.78 -6.40
CA LEU A 234 12.72 6.34 -5.15
C LEU A 234 11.86 5.31 -4.43
N ASN A 235 12.20 4.98 -3.19
CA ASN A 235 11.64 3.83 -2.48
C ASN A 235 11.06 4.19 -1.11
N ASN A 236 10.17 3.34 -0.60
CA ASN A 236 9.73 3.41 0.79
C ASN A 236 10.86 2.87 1.68
N ALA A 237 11.73 3.75 2.18
CA ALA A 237 12.79 3.40 3.13
C ALA A 237 13.28 4.66 3.87
N GLU A 238 14.10 4.50 4.89
CA GLU A 238 14.88 5.59 5.49
C GLU A 238 15.95 6.10 4.51
N ASN A 239 16.51 5.22 3.67
CA ASN A 239 17.29 5.60 2.50
C ASN A 239 16.44 5.48 1.21
N PRO A 240 15.93 6.60 0.64
CA PRO A 240 15.11 6.57 -0.57
C PRO A 240 15.71 5.87 -1.80
N SER A 241 17.04 5.76 -1.91
CA SER A 241 17.69 5.10 -3.04
C SER A 241 17.73 3.57 -2.93
N GLN A 242 17.26 3.00 -1.82
CA GLN A 242 17.31 1.56 -1.55
C GLN A 242 16.14 0.83 -2.19
N SER A 243 16.37 0.26 -3.37
CA SER A 243 15.39 -0.56 -4.07
C SER A 243 15.25 -1.97 -3.48
N PHE A 244 14.14 -2.64 -3.75
CA PHE A 244 13.97 -4.06 -3.44
C PHE A 244 15.07 -4.92 -4.05
N GLN A 245 15.47 -4.64 -5.31
CA GLN A 245 16.56 -5.35 -5.95
C GLN A 245 17.90 -5.16 -5.21
N SER A 246 18.17 -3.96 -4.69
CA SER A 246 19.37 -3.69 -3.89
C SER A 246 19.37 -4.45 -2.55
N VAL A 247 18.19 -4.56 -1.90
CA VAL A 247 18.03 -5.34 -0.68
C VAL A 247 18.31 -6.81 -0.94
N VAL A 248 17.66 -7.42 -1.94
CA VAL A 248 17.87 -8.84 -2.28
C VAL A 248 19.32 -9.10 -2.65
N ALA A 249 19.93 -8.25 -3.48
CA ALA A 249 21.33 -8.39 -3.89
C ALA A 249 22.31 -8.31 -2.71
N SER A 250 21.97 -7.60 -1.62
CA SER A 250 22.84 -7.48 -0.45
C SER A 250 23.06 -8.78 0.32
N PHE A 251 22.22 -9.81 0.11
CA PHE A 251 22.38 -11.14 0.69
C PHE A 251 23.33 -12.06 -0.11
N GLY A 252 23.70 -11.67 -1.33
CA GLY A 252 24.80 -12.26 -2.10
C GLY A 252 24.55 -13.62 -2.76
N ASP A 253 23.61 -14.43 -2.27
CA ASP A 253 23.32 -15.77 -2.81
C ASP A 253 21.90 -15.84 -3.44
N PRO A 254 21.78 -15.81 -4.78
CA PRO A 254 20.50 -15.87 -5.47
C PRO A 254 19.79 -17.22 -5.33
N SER A 255 20.49 -18.27 -4.89
CA SER A 255 19.84 -19.54 -4.53
C SER A 255 19.15 -19.46 -3.17
N ARG A 256 19.55 -18.54 -2.29
CA ARG A 256 18.92 -18.35 -0.96
C ARG A 256 17.94 -17.19 -0.92
N VAL A 257 18.23 -16.10 -1.61
CA VAL A 257 17.37 -14.90 -1.66
C VAL A 257 17.27 -14.42 -3.10
N SER A 258 16.06 -14.43 -3.67
CA SER A 258 15.84 -14.00 -5.05
C SER A 258 14.59 -13.13 -5.23
N THR A 259 14.40 -12.58 -6.42
CA THR A 259 13.18 -11.87 -6.83
C THR A 259 12.49 -12.65 -7.95
N SER A 260 11.17 -12.55 -8.04
CA SER A 260 10.40 -12.96 -9.21
C SER A 260 9.36 -11.89 -9.51
N SER A 261 9.54 -11.18 -10.63
CA SER A 261 8.51 -10.25 -11.13
C SER A 261 7.58 -11.00 -12.06
N TRP A 262 6.32 -11.11 -11.65
CA TRP A 262 5.29 -11.78 -12.44
C TRP A 262 4.78 -10.91 -13.60
N TRP A 263 5.17 -9.62 -13.63
CA TRP A 263 4.86 -8.73 -14.75
C TRP A 263 5.45 -9.24 -16.06
N SER A 264 6.70 -9.71 -15.98
CA SER A 264 7.50 -10.14 -17.14
C SER A 264 6.85 -11.27 -17.95
N PHE A 265 5.90 -11.98 -17.35
CA PHE A 265 5.14 -13.07 -17.98
C PHE A 265 3.63 -12.96 -17.74
N THR A 266 3.11 -11.77 -17.45
CA THR A 266 1.68 -11.57 -17.14
C THR A 266 0.73 -11.96 -18.27
N ASP A 267 1.20 -11.95 -19.52
CA ASP A 267 0.43 -12.34 -20.71
C ASP A 267 0.50 -13.84 -21.03
N ASN A 268 1.40 -14.58 -20.36
CA ASN A 268 1.68 -15.97 -20.72
C ASN A 268 0.66 -16.91 -20.07
N MET A 269 -0.34 -17.36 -20.82
CA MET A 269 -1.20 -18.45 -20.37
C MET A 269 -0.47 -19.80 -20.48
N VAL A 270 -0.42 -20.55 -19.38
CA VAL A 270 0.32 -21.82 -19.28
C VAL A 270 -0.52 -22.92 -18.62
N TYR A 271 -0.13 -24.18 -18.83
CA TYR A 271 -0.64 -25.32 -18.09
C TYR A 271 0.25 -25.64 -16.89
N GLU A 272 -0.13 -26.61 -16.06
CA GLU A 272 0.65 -27.01 -14.87
C GLU A 272 1.85 -27.91 -15.21
N TYR A 273 2.80 -28.03 -14.26
CA TYR A 273 4.03 -28.81 -14.44
C TYR A 273 3.77 -30.32 -14.65
N ASP A 274 2.76 -30.88 -13.99
CA ASP A 274 2.29 -32.26 -14.17
C ASP A 274 1.68 -32.51 -15.56
N GLY A 275 1.30 -31.44 -16.27
CA GLY A 275 0.93 -31.47 -17.69
C GLY A 275 2.12 -31.34 -18.65
N GLY A 276 3.35 -31.29 -18.15
CA GLY A 276 4.58 -31.15 -18.95
C GLY A 276 4.89 -29.73 -19.41
N ASP A 277 4.17 -28.71 -18.93
CA ASP A 277 4.45 -27.31 -19.25
C ASP A 277 5.38 -26.70 -18.21
N PHE A 278 6.64 -26.42 -18.60
CA PHE A 278 7.65 -25.80 -17.74
C PHE A 278 7.84 -24.30 -17.98
N ARG A 279 7.00 -23.68 -18.83
CA ARG A 279 7.07 -22.24 -19.09
C ARG A 279 6.56 -21.47 -17.87
N GLN A 280 7.15 -20.30 -17.62
CA GLN A 280 6.66 -19.35 -16.63
C GLN A 280 5.47 -18.57 -17.19
N GLY A 281 4.44 -18.37 -16.36
CA GLY A 281 3.20 -17.73 -16.79
C GLY A 281 2.11 -17.86 -15.74
N TYR A 282 0.87 -17.67 -16.17
CA TYR A 282 -0.33 -17.78 -15.36
C TYR A 282 -1.17 -18.98 -15.78
N VAL A 283 -1.53 -19.80 -14.80
CA VAL A 283 -2.60 -20.81 -14.97
C VAL A 283 -3.93 -20.10 -14.74
N VAL A 284 -4.85 -20.22 -15.70
CA VAL A 284 -6.15 -19.53 -15.67
C VAL A 284 -7.25 -20.53 -15.32
N LEU A 285 -7.99 -20.25 -14.25
CA LEU A 285 -9.09 -21.10 -13.77
C LEU A 285 -10.47 -20.60 -14.25
N GLY A 286 -10.55 -19.36 -14.72
CA GLY A 286 -11.81 -18.68 -15.03
C GLY A 286 -12.28 -17.80 -13.88
N ASP A 287 -13.38 -17.07 -14.08
CA ASP A 287 -13.98 -16.17 -13.07
C ASP A 287 -12.99 -15.18 -12.43
N ASN A 288 -12.11 -14.60 -13.28
CA ASN A 288 -10.98 -13.75 -12.92
C ASN A 288 -9.87 -14.41 -12.08
N VAL A 289 -9.99 -15.69 -11.75
CA VAL A 289 -8.97 -16.43 -10.99
C VAL A 289 -7.87 -16.91 -11.93
N SER A 290 -6.66 -16.41 -11.67
CA SER A 290 -5.42 -16.87 -12.29
C SER A 290 -4.28 -16.77 -11.28
N TYR A 291 -3.26 -17.60 -11.41
CA TYR A 291 -2.11 -17.56 -10.50
C TYR A 291 -0.79 -17.85 -11.23
N PRO A 292 0.32 -17.27 -10.74
CA PRO A 292 1.61 -17.44 -11.35
C PRO A 292 2.16 -18.83 -11.07
N LYS A 293 2.83 -19.36 -12.09
CA LYS A 293 3.66 -20.55 -12.04
C LYS A 293 5.03 -20.16 -12.59
N PHE A 294 6.09 -20.31 -11.81
CA PHE A 294 7.39 -19.72 -12.10
C PHE A 294 8.55 -20.49 -11.47
N THR A 295 9.77 -20.14 -11.88
CA THR A 295 11.01 -20.75 -11.38
C THR A 295 11.80 -19.71 -10.59
N THR A 296 12.26 -20.06 -9.38
CA THR A 296 13.02 -19.15 -8.50
C THR A 296 14.48 -19.02 -8.93
N GLY A 297 15.23 -18.12 -8.28
CA GLY A 297 16.68 -18.01 -8.45
C GLY A 297 17.46 -19.29 -8.12
N ARG A 298 16.93 -20.16 -7.25
CA ARG A 298 17.47 -21.51 -6.98
C ARG A 298 17.21 -22.51 -8.09
N GLY A 299 16.22 -22.26 -8.95
CA GLY A 299 15.68 -23.25 -9.89
C GLY A 299 14.47 -24.02 -9.34
N THR A 300 13.91 -23.59 -8.21
CA THR A 300 12.71 -24.22 -7.64
C THR A 300 11.49 -23.86 -8.48
N ASN A 301 10.74 -24.88 -8.91
CA ASN A 301 9.54 -24.71 -9.73
C ASN A 301 8.30 -24.60 -8.82
N ILE A 302 7.60 -23.47 -8.89
CA ILE A 302 6.49 -23.12 -8.00
C ILE A 302 5.21 -22.98 -8.81
N SER A 303 4.16 -23.70 -8.40
CA SER A 303 2.77 -23.38 -8.72
C SER A 303 2.14 -22.78 -7.45
N LEU A 304 1.66 -21.53 -7.49
CA LEU A 304 1.08 -20.93 -6.29
C LEU A 304 -0.11 -21.74 -5.75
N ARG A 305 -0.88 -22.38 -6.64
CA ARG A 305 -1.98 -23.26 -6.24
C ARG A 305 -1.51 -24.62 -5.74
N LYS A 306 -0.65 -25.32 -6.49
CA LYS A 306 -0.34 -26.73 -6.19
C LYS A 306 0.85 -26.91 -5.24
N GLY A 307 1.75 -25.95 -5.12
CA GLY A 307 2.96 -26.04 -4.30
C GLY A 307 4.25 -26.13 -5.13
N ILE A 308 5.30 -26.66 -4.51
CA ILE A 308 6.62 -26.84 -5.12
C ILE A 308 6.62 -28.13 -5.95
N TRP A 309 6.95 -28.05 -7.23
CA TRP A 309 7.07 -29.23 -8.08
C TRP A 309 8.29 -30.08 -7.70
N THR A 310 8.06 -31.38 -7.48
CA THR A 310 9.08 -32.35 -7.02
C THR A 310 9.60 -33.28 -8.13
N GLY A 311 9.07 -33.15 -9.35
CA GLY A 311 9.35 -34.05 -10.47
C GLY A 311 8.29 -35.14 -10.67
N SER A 312 7.54 -35.48 -9.63
CA SER A 312 6.44 -36.48 -9.67
C SER A 312 5.13 -36.00 -9.03
N GLY A 313 5.15 -34.86 -8.34
CA GLY A 313 4.00 -34.27 -7.66
C GLY A 313 4.34 -32.90 -7.08
N TYR A 314 3.53 -32.41 -6.15
CA TYR A 314 3.72 -31.10 -5.53
C TYR A 314 3.82 -31.21 -4.01
N ASP A 315 4.74 -30.45 -3.44
CA ASP A 315 4.88 -30.21 -2.02
C ASP A 315 4.27 -28.84 -1.68
N LYS A 316 3.02 -28.83 -1.24
CA LYS A 316 2.28 -27.62 -0.88
C LYS A 316 2.65 -27.12 0.52
N GLU A 317 2.93 -28.03 1.45
CA GLU A 317 3.15 -27.71 2.86
C GLU A 317 4.39 -26.84 3.04
N ARG A 318 5.44 -27.06 2.24
CA ARG A 318 6.71 -26.32 2.30
C ARG A 318 6.68 -24.96 1.61
N LEU A 319 5.58 -24.61 0.92
CA LEU A 319 5.41 -23.30 0.28
C LEU A 319 4.67 -22.35 1.22
N LYS A 320 5.36 -21.31 1.70
CA LYS A 320 4.78 -20.28 2.56
C LYS A 320 4.63 -18.97 1.80
N LEU A 321 3.55 -18.25 2.05
CA LEU A 321 3.35 -16.89 1.53
C LEU A 321 3.17 -15.93 2.71
N ILE A 322 4.06 -14.95 2.84
CA ILE A 322 3.87 -13.80 3.72
C ILE A 322 3.47 -12.61 2.85
N ASN A 323 2.28 -12.07 3.12
CA ASN A 323 1.75 -10.89 2.43
C ASN A 323 2.21 -9.63 3.17
N VAL A 324 3.00 -8.78 2.52
CA VAL A 324 3.64 -7.60 3.14
C VAL A 324 3.26 -6.31 2.40
N PRO A 325 2.01 -5.82 2.49
CA PRO A 325 1.58 -4.55 1.88
C PRO A 325 2.04 -3.30 2.65
N VAL A 326 1.93 -2.14 1.99
CA VAL A 326 1.90 -0.82 2.64
C VAL A 326 0.45 -0.35 2.85
N LEU A 327 0.17 0.30 3.99
CA LEU A 327 -1.10 0.95 4.27
C LEU A 327 -1.19 2.32 3.58
N LYS A 328 -2.12 2.47 2.65
CA LYS A 328 -2.33 3.74 1.92
C LYS A 328 -3.77 3.95 1.48
N SER A 329 -4.12 5.19 1.16
CA SER A 329 -5.39 5.50 0.50
C SER A 329 -5.45 4.91 -0.92
N HIS A 330 -6.67 4.73 -1.41
CA HIS A 330 -6.95 4.31 -2.77
C HIS A 330 -8.22 4.99 -3.30
N ASN A 331 -8.13 5.61 -4.49
CA ASN A 331 -9.24 6.34 -5.09
C ASN A 331 -10.47 5.45 -5.41
N ALA A 332 -10.25 4.20 -5.82
CA ALA A 332 -11.33 3.22 -6.04
C ALA A 332 -11.79 2.52 -4.75
N MET A 333 -10.89 1.81 -4.06
CA MET A 333 -11.25 0.90 -2.95
C MET A 333 -11.22 1.55 -1.56
N GLY A 334 -11.07 2.87 -1.46
CA GLY A 334 -10.91 3.56 -0.17
C GLY A 334 -9.48 3.42 0.36
N ALA A 335 -9.05 2.20 0.65
CA ALA A 335 -7.70 1.90 1.14
C ALA A 335 -7.06 0.74 0.37
N THR A 336 -5.73 0.67 0.44
CA THR A 336 -4.92 -0.50 0.11
C THR A 336 -4.28 -1.00 1.39
N ALA A 337 -4.50 -2.29 1.67
CA ALA A 337 -3.88 -3.04 2.76
C ALA A 337 -3.80 -4.53 2.33
N CYS A 338 -3.87 -5.50 3.25
CA CYS A 338 -3.61 -6.92 3.03
C CYS A 338 -4.54 -7.57 1.99
N VAL A 339 -5.86 -7.37 2.11
CA VAL A 339 -6.84 -7.97 1.19
C VAL A 339 -6.60 -7.46 -0.23
N LYS A 340 -6.54 -6.14 -0.39
CA LYS A 340 -6.35 -5.53 -1.72
C LYS A 340 -5.00 -5.86 -2.32
N ASN A 341 -3.95 -6.00 -1.51
CA ASN A 341 -2.62 -6.31 -2.04
C ASN A 341 -2.60 -7.65 -2.76
N TYR A 342 -3.40 -8.62 -2.33
CA TYR A 342 -3.52 -9.93 -2.97
C TYR A 342 -3.92 -9.86 -4.46
N MET A 343 -4.47 -8.72 -4.90
CA MET A 343 -4.71 -8.41 -6.32
C MET A 343 -3.46 -8.55 -7.20
N GLY A 344 -2.26 -8.37 -6.62
CA GLY A 344 -0.99 -8.58 -7.29
C GLY A 344 -0.65 -10.05 -7.58
N VAL A 345 -1.48 -11.01 -7.14
CA VAL A 345 -1.33 -12.44 -7.44
C VAL A 345 -1.96 -12.82 -8.76
N GLN A 346 -3.04 -12.18 -9.21
CA GLN A 346 -3.60 -12.50 -10.53
C GLN A 346 -2.89 -11.76 -11.67
N SER A 347 -3.07 -12.26 -12.89
CA SER A 347 -2.78 -11.48 -14.09
C SER A 347 -3.91 -10.50 -14.36
N THR A 348 -3.60 -9.21 -14.31
CA THR A 348 -4.55 -8.14 -14.67
C THR A 348 -4.89 -8.12 -16.16
N HIS A 349 -4.01 -8.67 -17.00
CA HIS A 349 -4.23 -8.77 -18.46
C HIS A 349 -5.15 -9.93 -18.86
N LEU A 350 -5.24 -10.95 -18.01
CA LEU A 350 -6.09 -12.13 -18.22
C LEU A 350 -7.41 -12.07 -17.43
N SER A 351 -7.71 -10.91 -16.83
CA SER A 351 -8.89 -10.67 -16.00
C SER A 351 -9.76 -9.55 -16.57
N ASN A 352 -11.06 -9.58 -16.29
CA ASN A 352 -12.05 -8.62 -16.79
C ASN A 352 -12.76 -7.89 -15.64
N ASN A 353 -12.96 -6.58 -15.77
CA ASN A 353 -13.74 -5.77 -14.80
C ASN A 353 -13.33 -5.93 -13.32
N VAL A 354 -12.03 -6.15 -13.07
CA VAL A 354 -11.48 -6.50 -11.75
C VAL A 354 -11.86 -5.56 -10.61
N HIS A 355 -12.10 -4.27 -10.88
CA HIS A 355 -12.45 -3.31 -9.83
C HIS A 355 -13.86 -3.54 -9.27
N LEU A 356 -14.85 -3.86 -10.11
CA LEU A 356 -16.21 -4.13 -9.64
C LEU A 356 -16.26 -5.46 -8.89
N ASP A 357 -15.55 -6.46 -9.41
CA ASP A 357 -15.46 -7.79 -8.83
C ASP A 357 -14.68 -7.79 -7.49
N LEU A 358 -13.58 -7.03 -7.41
CA LEU A 358 -12.85 -6.76 -6.17
C LEU A 358 -13.75 -6.14 -5.09
N MET A 359 -14.58 -5.18 -5.48
CA MET A 359 -15.39 -4.43 -4.53
C MET A 359 -16.63 -5.18 -4.06
N ALA A 360 -17.32 -5.91 -4.95
CA ALA A 360 -18.64 -6.45 -4.64
C ALA A 360 -18.79 -7.96 -4.95
N GLY A 361 -17.84 -8.53 -5.69
CA GLY A 361 -17.90 -9.93 -6.12
C GLY A 361 -17.17 -10.90 -5.22
N GLY A 362 -16.39 -10.44 -4.23
CA GLY A 362 -15.60 -11.31 -3.35
C GLY A 362 -14.37 -11.93 -4.04
N PHE A 363 -13.85 -11.23 -5.07
CA PHE A 363 -12.75 -11.69 -5.90
C PHE A 363 -11.48 -12.07 -5.12
N MET A 364 -11.09 -11.29 -4.09
CA MET A 364 -9.91 -11.62 -3.28
C MET A 364 -10.11 -12.89 -2.45
N GLY A 365 -11.34 -13.13 -1.98
CA GLY A 365 -11.67 -14.37 -1.30
C GLY A 365 -11.52 -15.58 -2.21
N ARG A 366 -12.01 -15.49 -3.46
CA ARG A 366 -11.82 -16.56 -4.47
C ARG A 366 -10.34 -16.79 -4.76
N MET A 367 -9.59 -15.71 -4.98
CA MET A 367 -8.16 -15.77 -5.23
C MET A 367 -7.41 -16.48 -4.08
N MET A 368 -7.67 -16.13 -2.83
CA MET A 368 -7.02 -16.78 -1.67
C MET A 368 -7.44 -18.25 -1.50
N ASN A 369 -8.73 -18.56 -1.65
CA ASN A 369 -9.25 -19.94 -1.55
C ASN A 369 -8.68 -20.87 -2.64
N GLU A 370 -8.55 -20.38 -3.87
CA GLU A 370 -8.19 -21.19 -5.03
C GLU A 370 -6.69 -21.29 -5.28
N THR A 371 -5.86 -20.46 -4.62
CA THR A 371 -4.42 -20.37 -4.89
C THR A 371 -3.62 -20.70 -3.63
N ILE A 372 -3.30 -19.71 -2.82
CA ILE A 372 -2.57 -19.88 -1.55
C ILE A 372 -3.08 -18.85 -0.54
N TYR A 373 -3.63 -19.31 0.56
CA TYR A 373 -3.93 -18.41 1.67
C TYR A 373 -2.61 -17.96 2.33
N PRO A 374 -2.38 -16.65 2.57
CA PRO A 374 -1.18 -16.17 3.24
C PRO A 374 -1.01 -16.82 4.62
N SER A 375 0.18 -17.35 4.90
CA SER A 375 0.51 -17.89 6.23
C SER A 375 0.59 -16.80 7.29
N LEU A 376 0.93 -15.57 6.86
CA LEU A 376 0.99 -14.38 7.70
C LEU A 376 0.78 -13.13 6.83
N ASN A 377 0.12 -12.12 7.39
CA ASN A 377 0.08 -10.78 6.83
C ASN A 377 0.89 -9.84 7.72
N ILE A 378 1.76 -9.02 7.13
CA ILE A 378 2.53 -7.97 7.81
C ILE A 378 2.25 -6.64 7.11
N LEU A 379 1.50 -5.75 7.75
CA LEU A 379 1.12 -4.47 7.16
C LEU A 379 2.11 -3.38 7.58
N ASP A 380 2.83 -2.85 6.60
CA ASP A 380 3.70 -1.69 6.76
C ASP A 380 2.84 -0.41 6.86
N ALA A 381 2.80 0.17 8.05
CA ALA A 381 2.21 1.47 8.31
C ALA A 381 3.24 2.47 8.84
N ILE A 382 4.56 2.21 8.71
CA ILE A 382 5.59 3.12 9.22
C ILE A 382 5.44 4.48 8.54
N TRP A 383 5.29 4.46 7.23
CA TRP A 383 4.91 5.59 6.39
C TRP A 383 3.58 5.26 5.70
N ILE A 384 2.59 6.11 5.89
CA ILE A 384 1.29 5.97 5.22
C ILE A 384 1.03 7.14 4.29
N SER A 385 0.24 6.89 3.24
CA SER A 385 -0.23 7.93 2.32
C SER A 385 -1.75 8.14 2.50
N PRO A 386 -2.17 9.05 3.40
CA PRO A 386 -3.57 9.24 3.77
C PRO A 386 -4.39 10.10 2.79
N SER A 387 -3.76 10.76 1.82
CA SER A 387 -4.41 11.75 0.96
C SER A 387 -5.44 11.11 0.01
N HIS A 388 -6.62 11.71 -0.11
CA HIS A 388 -7.65 11.34 -1.08
C HIS A 388 -7.96 12.54 -1.99
N PRO A 389 -8.09 12.37 -3.32
CA PRO A 389 -8.12 11.13 -4.12
C PRO A 389 -6.76 10.68 -4.68
N ASP A 390 -5.63 11.09 -4.07
CA ASP A 390 -4.29 10.93 -4.63
C ASP A 390 -3.74 9.48 -4.63
N GLY A 391 -4.35 8.58 -3.86
CA GLY A 391 -3.99 7.15 -3.89
C GLY A 391 -4.33 6.50 -5.22
N PRO A 392 -3.55 5.51 -5.71
CA PRO A 392 -2.60 4.69 -4.94
C PRO A 392 -1.11 5.10 -4.99
N ALA A 393 -0.76 6.24 -5.62
CA ALA A 393 0.63 6.57 -5.94
C ALA A 393 1.53 6.80 -4.70
N GLY A 394 1.01 7.40 -3.63
CA GLY A 394 1.74 7.59 -2.37
C GLY A 394 3.05 8.40 -2.47
N PRO A 395 3.06 9.61 -3.06
CA PRO A 395 4.27 10.41 -3.16
C PRO A 395 4.74 10.90 -1.78
N TYR A 396 6.05 11.14 -1.62
CA TYR A 396 6.63 11.64 -0.36
C TYR A 396 5.95 12.90 0.18
N SER A 397 5.51 13.80 -0.72
CA SER A 397 4.84 15.05 -0.36
C SER A 397 3.43 14.87 0.20
N LYS A 398 2.89 13.65 0.16
CA LYS A 398 1.55 13.28 0.64
C LYS A 398 1.57 12.18 1.69
N ALA A 399 2.76 11.76 2.12
CA ALA A 399 2.93 10.71 3.11
C ALA A 399 3.30 11.28 4.48
N VAL A 400 2.88 10.58 5.53
CA VAL A 400 3.18 10.91 6.92
C VAL A 400 3.69 9.67 7.65
N ARG A 401 4.49 9.89 8.69
CA ARG A 401 5.09 8.81 9.49
C ARG A 401 4.19 8.50 10.67
N THR A 402 3.82 7.23 10.86
CA THR A 402 3.12 6.77 12.08
C THR A 402 3.98 5.87 12.94
N ASN A 403 5.06 5.29 12.40
CA ASN A 403 5.94 4.33 13.08
C ASN A 403 5.19 3.10 13.61
N ILE A 404 4.31 2.52 12.80
CA ILE A 404 3.52 1.35 13.17
C ILE A 404 3.82 0.20 12.19
N LEU A 405 4.05 -0.98 12.75
CA LEU A 405 4.09 -2.23 12.00
C LEU A 405 3.04 -3.18 12.59
N LEU A 406 2.21 -3.77 11.75
CA LEU A 406 1.14 -4.67 12.17
C LEU A 406 1.33 -6.07 11.59
N ALA A 407 0.82 -7.10 12.26
CA ALA A 407 0.70 -8.43 11.70
C ALA A 407 -0.55 -9.17 12.20
N GLY A 408 -0.93 -10.21 11.47
CA GLY A 408 -2.04 -11.10 11.80
C GLY A 408 -2.21 -12.21 10.76
N ILE A 409 -2.84 -13.31 11.14
CA ILE A 409 -3.16 -14.40 10.21
C ILE A 409 -4.47 -14.14 9.46
N ASP A 410 -5.42 -13.41 10.06
CA ASP A 410 -6.64 -12.93 9.41
C ASP A 410 -6.38 -11.58 8.68
N PRO A 411 -6.35 -11.55 7.34
CA PRO A 411 -6.16 -10.32 6.58
C PRO A 411 -7.33 -9.34 6.67
N VAL A 412 -8.56 -9.82 6.94
CA VAL A 412 -9.75 -8.97 7.05
C VAL A 412 -9.75 -8.25 8.40
N ALA A 413 -9.46 -8.94 9.50
CA ALA A 413 -9.32 -8.32 10.81
C ALA A 413 -8.19 -7.28 10.81
N LEU A 414 -7.06 -7.63 10.20
CA LEU A 414 -5.91 -6.72 10.08
C LEU A 414 -6.24 -5.46 9.25
N ASP A 415 -6.92 -5.63 8.11
CA ASP A 415 -7.35 -4.51 7.26
C ASP A 415 -8.40 -3.63 7.96
N TRP A 416 -9.37 -4.23 8.64
CA TRP A 416 -10.37 -3.51 9.42
C TRP A 416 -9.71 -2.69 10.50
N TYR A 417 -8.85 -3.30 11.33
CA TYR A 417 -8.14 -2.61 12.41
C TYR A 417 -7.30 -1.46 11.88
N ALA A 418 -6.46 -1.72 10.87
CA ALA A 418 -5.53 -0.73 10.35
C ALA A 418 -6.25 0.46 9.72
N ALA A 419 -7.35 0.21 9.01
CA ALA A 419 -8.17 1.25 8.44
C ALA A 419 -8.85 2.08 9.54
N LYS A 420 -9.49 1.42 10.52
CA LYS A 420 -10.25 2.07 11.60
C LYS A 420 -9.38 2.86 12.57
N HIS A 421 -8.24 2.31 12.96
CA HIS A 421 -7.42 2.81 14.07
C HIS A 421 -6.10 3.46 13.62
N VAL A 422 -5.72 3.37 12.34
CA VAL A 422 -4.51 4.03 11.81
C VAL A 422 -4.83 4.98 10.66
N LEU A 423 -5.37 4.48 9.54
CA LEU A 423 -5.55 5.30 8.34
C LEU A 423 -6.67 6.34 8.49
N TYR A 424 -7.84 5.95 9.00
CA TYR A 424 -8.98 6.85 9.15
C TYR A 424 -8.67 8.01 10.11
N PRO A 425 -8.14 7.80 11.34
CA PRO A 425 -7.78 8.90 12.24
C PRO A 425 -6.76 9.86 11.64
N VAL A 426 -5.79 9.35 10.87
CA VAL A 426 -4.78 10.21 10.24
C VAL A 426 -5.33 10.96 9.03
N SER A 427 -6.19 10.34 8.23
CA SER A 427 -6.73 10.94 7.01
C SER A 427 -7.91 11.89 7.25
N GLY A 428 -8.79 11.55 8.20
CA GLY A 428 -10.05 12.24 8.43
C GLY A 428 -11.14 11.95 7.37
N TYR A 429 -10.88 11.07 6.41
CA TYR A 429 -11.84 10.75 5.34
C TYR A 429 -12.66 9.53 5.71
N GLY A 430 -13.98 9.70 5.83
CA GLY A 430 -14.92 8.62 6.16
C GLY A 430 -14.75 7.38 5.29
N ARG A 431 -14.44 7.51 4.00
CA ARG A 431 -14.17 6.38 3.08
C ARG A 431 -13.02 5.45 3.48
N HIS A 432 -12.18 5.86 4.44
CA HIS A 432 -11.13 5.02 5.02
C HIS A 432 -11.59 4.31 6.30
N ASP A 433 -12.78 4.61 6.81
CA ASP A 433 -13.42 3.90 7.91
C ASP A 433 -14.10 2.63 7.36
N PRO A 434 -13.70 1.42 7.78
CA PRO A 434 -14.35 0.18 7.35
C PRO A 434 -15.82 0.09 7.75
N ASP A 435 -16.31 0.91 8.69
CA ASP A 435 -17.70 0.90 9.13
C ASP A 435 -18.59 1.91 8.39
N THR A 436 -18.05 2.59 7.37
CA THR A 436 -18.80 3.59 6.59
C THR A 436 -20.15 3.03 6.11
N PRO A 437 -21.28 3.71 6.39
CA PRO A 437 -22.59 3.27 5.97
C PRO A 437 -22.77 3.13 4.45
N TYR A 438 -23.56 2.14 4.03
CA TYR A 438 -23.89 1.87 2.62
C TYR A 438 -24.65 2.97 1.87
N ARG A 439 -25.16 3.99 2.57
CA ARG A 439 -26.04 5.03 2.00
C ARG A 439 -25.31 6.29 1.56
N GLU A 440 -23.98 6.31 1.56
CA GLU A 440 -23.18 7.54 1.50
C GLU A 440 -22.68 7.97 0.11
N ASN A 441 -23.31 7.50 -0.95
CA ASN A 441 -22.89 7.81 -2.33
C ASN A 441 -23.50 9.13 -2.83
N THR A 442 -22.75 10.22 -2.64
CA THR A 442 -23.08 11.59 -3.09
C THR A 442 -22.05 12.11 -4.11
N ASN A 443 -22.40 13.15 -4.88
CA ASN A 443 -21.45 13.85 -5.75
C ASN A 443 -21.55 15.40 -5.55
N PRO A 444 -20.54 16.08 -4.97
CA PRO A 444 -19.34 15.50 -4.33
C PRO A 444 -19.71 14.56 -3.18
N TYR A 445 -18.76 13.75 -2.71
CA TYR A 445 -18.96 12.95 -1.51
C TYR A 445 -19.33 13.85 -0.32
N HIS A 446 -19.94 13.29 0.72
CA HIS A 446 -20.52 14.06 1.81
C HIS A 446 -19.46 14.81 2.64
N ASP A 447 -18.21 14.33 2.62
CA ASP A 447 -17.03 14.99 3.20
C ASP A 447 -16.47 16.14 2.34
N GLY A 448 -17.14 16.45 1.22
CA GLY A 448 -16.78 17.49 0.27
C GLY A 448 -15.70 17.08 -0.74
N THR A 449 -15.18 15.85 -0.68
CA THR A 449 -14.22 15.35 -1.67
C THR A 449 -14.89 14.97 -2.97
N ASN A 450 -14.14 15.03 -4.08
CA ASN A 450 -14.68 14.68 -5.39
C ASN A 450 -15.02 13.18 -5.46
N SER A 451 -16.19 12.87 -6.03
CA SER A 451 -16.50 11.48 -6.37
C SER A 451 -15.49 10.95 -7.37
N THR A 452 -14.90 9.78 -7.09
CA THR A 452 -13.95 9.11 -7.99
C THR A 452 -14.62 8.15 -8.96
N GLY A 453 -15.96 8.14 -9.00
CA GLY A 453 -16.75 7.18 -9.77
C GLY A 453 -16.97 5.84 -9.06
N TYR A 454 -16.52 5.71 -7.82
CA TYR A 454 -16.71 4.53 -6.98
C TYR A 454 -17.59 4.84 -5.76
N PRO A 455 -18.23 3.85 -5.13
CA PRO A 455 -18.90 4.03 -3.85
C PRO A 455 -17.97 4.62 -2.78
N TYR A 456 -18.50 5.50 -1.94
CA TYR A 456 -17.77 6.10 -0.83
C TYR A 456 -17.31 5.04 0.18
N ASN A 457 -18.13 4.01 0.40
CA ASN A 457 -17.85 2.89 1.28
C ASN A 457 -17.22 1.67 0.57
N ALA A 458 -16.56 1.86 -0.59
CA ALA A 458 -15.99 0.75 -1.37
C ALA A 458 -15.03 -0.15 -0.58
N PHE A 459 -14.33 0.41 0.42
CA PHE A 459 -13.45 -0.37 1.30
C PHE A 459 -14.22 -1.41 2.10
N ARG A 460 -15.29 -0.99 2.77
CA ARG A 460 -16.22 -1.87 3.49
C ARG A 460 -16.79 -2.96 2.59
N MET A 461 -17.25 -2.59 1.39
CA MET A 461 -17.83 -3.54 0.43
C MET A 461 -16.84 -4.66 0.06
N MET A 462 -15.58 -4.29 -0.16
CA MET A 462 -14.51 -5.23 -0.47
C MET A 462 -14.24 -6.17 0.71
N LEU A 463 -14.19 -5.66 1.95
CA LEU A 463 -14.02 -6.50 3.14
C LEU A 463 -15.21 -7.46 3.33
N ASP A 464 -16.44 -6.95 3.27
CA ASP A 464 -17.68 -7.74 3.42
C ASP A 464 -17.75 -8.87 2.37
N SER A 465 -17.53 -8.54 1.09
CA SER A 465 -17.58 -9.53 0.01
C SER A 465 -16.43 -10.54 0.07
N THR A 466 -15.22 -10.11 0.47
CA THR A 466 -14.07 -11.00 0.64
C THR A 466 -14.29 -11.96 1.81
N ALA A 467 -14.70 -11.45 2.97
CA ALA A 467 -14.96 -12.25 4.16
C ALA A 467 -16.02 -13.32 3.89
N SER A 468 -17.10 -12.95 3.20
CA SER A 468 -18.15 -13.90 2.84
C SER A 468 -17.64 -15.05 1.96
N VAL A 469 -16.72 -14.80 1.03
CA VAL A 469 -16.18 -15.83 0.13
C VAL A 469 -15.10 -16.67 0.82
N LEU A 470 -14.25 -16.07 1.65
CA LEU A 470 -13.27 -16.80 2.46
C LEU A 470 -13.95 -17.83 3.37
N ALA A 471 -15.05 -17.45 4.03
CA ALA A 471 -15.82 -18.36 4.87
C ALA A 471 -16.36 -19.58 4.09
N GLN A 472 -16.74 -19.41 2.81
CA GLN A 472 -17.16 -20.52 1.95
C GLN A 472 -16.02 -21.50 1.63
N GLY A 473 -14.78 -21.04 1.67
CA GLY A 473 -13.56 -21.84 1.51
C GLY A 473 -13.04 -22.45 2.81
N GLY A 474 -13.73 -22.25 3.94
CA GLY A 474 -13.30 -22.75 5.25
C GLY A 474 -12.30 -21.83 5.97
N HIS A 475 -12.06 -20.62 5.48
CA HIS A 475 -11.24 -19.62 6.16
C HIS A 475 -12.15 -18.72 7.00
N GLU A 476 -12.12 -18.90 8.32
CA GLU A 476 -12.76 -17.97 9.24
C GLU A 476 -11.99 -16.66 9.28
N VAL A 477 -12.71 -15.55 9.12
CA VAL A 477 -12.18 -14.17 9.20
C VAL A 477 -13.25 -13.26 9.80
N THR A 478 -12.87 -12.10 10.33
CA THR A 478 -13.80 -11.23 11.05
C THR A 478 -13.54 -9.73 10.86
N MET A 479 -14.61 -8.94 10.96
CA MET A 479 -14.59 -7.49 11.17
C MET A 479 -15.20 -7.12 12.54
N ASP A 480 -15.60 -8.12 13.33
CA ASP A 480 -16.18 -7.92 14.65
C ASP A 480 -15.07 -7.76 15.70
N PRO A 481 -14.92 -6.57 16.32
CA PRO A 481 -13.90 -6.33 17.34
C PRO A 481 -14.08 -7.21 18.59
N ALA A 482 -15.28 -7.75 18.85
CA ALA A 482 -15.50 -8.69 19.95
C ALA A 482 -14.75 -10.02 19.76
N ARG A 483 -14.43 -10.38 18.52
CA ARG A 483 -13.67 -11.60 18.17
C ARG A 483 -12.16 -11.38 18.03
N MET A 484 -11.69 -10.13 18.15
CA MET A 484 -10.28 -9.76 17.97
C MET A 484 -9.63 -9.47 19.32
N THR A 485 -8.43 -10.02 19.57
CA THR A 485 -7.52 -9.43 20.57
C THR A 485 -6.45 -8.64 19.86
N VAL A 486 -6.23 -7.40 20.30
CA VAL A 486 -5.22 -6.50 19.76
C VAL A 486 -4.08 -6.39 20.77
N HIS A 487 -2.96 -7.00 20.42
CA HIS A 487 -1.73 -6.97 21.17
C HIS A 487 -0.90 -5.77 20.73
N LEU A 488 -0.39 -4.99 21.69
CA LEU A 488 0.41 -3.80 21.39
C LEU A 488 1.73 -3.85 22.15
N ARG A 489 2.82 -3.55 21.43
CA ARG A 489 4.15 -3.35 21.98
C ARG A 489 4.71 -2.00 21.56
N ASP A 490 4.92 -1.12 22.54
CA ASP A 490 5.59 0.16 22.34
C ASP A 490 7.11 -0.01 22.51
N LEU A 491 7.88 0.28 21.45
CA LEU A 491 9.35 0.18 21.51
C LEU A 491 10.02 1.29 22.32
N ARG A 492 9.30 2.33 22.77
CA ARG A 492 9.80 3.31 23.74
C ARG A 492 9.79 2.76 25.15
N GLU A 493 8.76 1.97 25.48
CA GLU A 493 8.57 1.40 26.82
C GLU A 493 9.50 0.19 27.06
N GLY A 494 10.08 -0.36 25.99
CA GLY A 494 11.07 -1.45 26.01
C GLY A 494 12.54 -1.02 25.81
N LEU A 495 12.86 0.28 25.87
CA LEU A 495 14.25 0.73 26.02
C LEU A 495 14.78 0.55 27.46
N TYR A 496 13.95 0.05 28.38
CA TYR A 496 14.44 -0.59 29.59
C TYR A 496 15.06 -1.93 29.19
N TRP A 497 16.37 -2.01 29.32
CA TRP A 497 17.08 -3.29 29.42
C TRP A 497 16.30 -4.18 30.39
N SER A 498 15.76 -5.32 29.92
CA SER A 498 15.18 -6.31 30.82
C SER A 498 16.26 -7.12 31.57
N GLY A 499 17.48 -6.58 31.68
CA GLY A 499 18.67 -7.33 32.04
C GLY A 499 18.98 -8.39 30.97
N GLY A 500 19.97 -8.14 30.13
CA GLY A 500 20.70 -9.21 29.48
C GLY A 500 21.46 -9.98 30.56
N HIS A 501 20.80 -10.83 31.31
CA HIS A 501 21.50 -11.65 32.26
C HIS A 501 22.30 -12.70 31.49
N CYS A 502 23.62 -12.74 31.70
CA CYS A 502 24.36 -14.00 31.63
C CYS A 502 23.89 -14.92 32.77
N VAL A 503 22.65 -15.42 32.77
CA VAL A 503 22.27 -16.59 33.59
C VAL A 503 22.30 -17.85 32.73
N THR A 504 23.52 -18.27 32.41
CA THR A 504 23.83 -19.69 32.63
C THR A 504 25.14 -19.71 33.40
N GLY A 505 25.11 -20.23 34.63
CA GLY A 505 26.34 -20.57 35.33
C GLY A 505 27.09 -21.58 34.46
N VAL A 506 28.28 -21.22 33.99
CA VAL A 506 29.18 -22.17 33.33
C VAL A 506 29.59 -23.21 34.36
N LYS A 507 29.45 -24.50 34.00
CA LYS A 507 29.76 -25.62 34.91
C LYS A 507 31.24 -25.70 35.27
N ASP A 508 32.09 -25.13 34.42
CA ASP A 508 33.56 -25.13 34.56
C ASP A 508 34.13 -23.79 34.05
N ALA A 509 35.33 -23.43 34.51
CA ALA A 509 36.02 -22.23 34.06
C ALA A 509 36.43 -22.34 32.58
N GLY A 510 35.98 -21.39 31.75
CA GLY A 510 36.41 -21.28 30.35
C GLY A 510 37.80 -20.62 30.21
N SER A 511 38.55 -21.00 29.19
CA SER A 511 39.83 -20.36 28.83
C SER A 511 39.67 -19.14 27.91
N SER A 512 38.44 -18.80 27.55
CA SER A 512 38.06 -17.65 26.72
C SER A 512 37.42 -16.56 27.57
N TRP A 513 37.89 -15.33 27.40
CA TRP A 513 37.38 -14.16 28.12
C TRP A 513 36.40 -13.40 27.22
N ASN A 514 35.19 -13.16 27.71
CA ASN A 514 34.23 -12.25 27.09
C ASN A 514 34.30 -10.91 27.84
N PHE A 515 34.41 -9.79 27.11
CA PHE A 515 34.37 -8.46 27.70
C PHE A 515 32.91 -8.04 27.92
N ALA A 516 32.51 -7.87 29.18
CA ALA A 516 31.25 -7.21 29.53
C ALA A 516 31.58 -5.78 29.98
N GLU A 517 31.17 -4.79 29.18
CA GLU A 517 31.23 -3.39 29.58
C GLU A 517 29.95 -3.04 30.32
N GLY A 518 30.03 -2.86 31.64
CA GLY A 518 28.98 -2.27 32.46
C GLY A 518 29.49 -0.93 33.02
N THR A 519 28.67 0.13 32.95
CA THR A 519 28.98 1.43 33.53
C THR A 519 28.13 1.65 34.79
N THR A 520 28.78 1.88 35.92
CA THR A 520 28.12 2.04 37.24
C THR A 520 27.98 3.51 37.63
N ARG A 521 27.68 4.39 36.67
CA ARG A 521 27.55 5.84 36.94
C ARG A 521 26.15 6.16 37.43
N GLU A 522 26.05 7.10 38.37
CA GLU A 522 24.78 7.63 38.85
C GLU A 522 23.97 8.21 37.68
N GLY A 523 22.74 7.72 37.49
CA GLY A 523 21.87 8.06 36.35
C GLY A 523 21.98 7.13 35.13
N PHE A 524 22.69 6.01 35.24
CA PHE A 524 22.66 4.92 34.26
C PHE A 524 21.74 3.80 34.77
N ASP A 525 20.70 3.43 34.00
CA ASP A 525 19.81 2.31 34.34
C ASP A 525 20.51 0.98 34.02
N GLU A 526 20.61 0.10 35.02
CA GLU A 526 21.11 -1.29 34.92
C GLU A 526 20.15 -2.23 34.19
#